data_AF-A0A813XR91-F1
#
_entry.id   AF-A0A813XR91-F1
#
_cell.length_a   1.000
_cell.length_b   1.000
_cell.length_c   1.000
_cell.angle_alpha   90.00
_cell.angle_beta   90.00
_cell.angle_gamma   90.00
#
_symmetry.space_group_name_H-M   'P 1'
#
loop_
_entity.id
_entity.type
_entity.pdbx_description
1 polymer ?
#
loop_
_entity_poly.entity_id
_entity_poly.type
_entity_poly.pdbx_seq_one_letter_code
_entity_poly.pdbx_strand_id
1 'polypeptide(L)'
;MNIDLTNIIEKGEQYIVQAVFQDEAHNYELARQAYMAAVDCFIHATKYGIMKEELKQHIHVNIEKYVKRTEEIKRIIENETLIDDTTDFENLKDKINNQDIEESTHDEHLIQNIIVTDSKVTFDDVIGLAFAKTVLLETVILPAKYPKLFQDKCKPSASVLLYGVRLCIHSY
;
A
#
# COMPACT_ATOMS: atom_id res chain seq x y z
N MET A 1 -42.86 -1.38 -19.81
CA MET A 1 -41.83 -2.27 -19.23
C MET A 1 -41.63 -1.79 -17.81
N ASN A 2 -42.11 -2.54 -16.82
CA ASN A 2 -41.99 -2.14 -15.42
C ASN A 2 -40.53 -2.40 -15.05
N ILE A 3 -39.68 -1.37 -15.17
CA ILE A 3 -38.28 -1.44 -14.78
C ILE A 3 -38.32 -1.57 -13.27
N ASP A 4 -37.95 -2.74 -12.76
CA ASP A 4 -37.93 -3.04 -11.33
C ASP A 4 -36.81 -2.20 -10.68
N LEU A 5 -37.13 -0.95 -10.37
CA LEU A 5 -36.18 0.08 -9.94
C LEU A 5 -35.48 -0.31 -8.62
N THR A 6 -36.16 -1.09 -7.80
CA THR A 6 -35.66 -1.76 -6.60
C THR A 6 -34.46 -2.64 -6.90
N ASN A 7 -34.48 -3.41 -7.99
CA ASN A 7 -33.36 -4.24 -8.42
C ASN A 7 -32.12 -3.41 -8.82
N ILE A 8 -32.34 -2.24 -9.45
CA ILE A 8 -31.24 -1.34 -9.84
C ILE A 8 -30.54 -0.75 -8.60
N ILE A 9 -31.31 -0.39 -7.58
CA ILE A 9 -30.77 0.15 -6.32
C ILE A 9 -30.00 -0.94 -5.56
N GLU A 10 -30.57 -2.14 -5.43
CA GLU A 10 -29.89 -3.29 -4.81
C GLU A 10 -28.56 -3.61 -5.52
N LYS A 11 -28.54 -3.57 -6.85
CA LYS A 11 -27.31 -3.73 -7.62
C LYS A 11 -26.29 -2.61 -7.34
N GLY A 12 -26.76 -1.37 -7.20
CA GLY A 12 -25.93 -0.24 -6.79
C GLY A 12 -25.30 -0.44 -5.42
N GLU A 13 -26.05 -0.97 -4.44
CA GLU A 13 -25.55 -1.30 -3.11
C GLU A 13 -24.48 -2.40 -3.14
N GLN A 14 -24.66 -3.43 -3.96
CA GLN A 14 -23.64 -4.48 -4.15
C GLN A 14 -22.32 -3.90 -4.67
N TYR A 15 -22.38 -2.98 -5.63
CA TYR A 15 -21.18 -2.30 -6.13
C TYR A 15 -20.51 -1.43 -5.06
N ILE A 16 -21.27 -0.76 -4.18
CA ILE A 16 -20.68 -0.02 -3.04
C ILE A 16 -19.92 -0.97 -2.12
N VAL A 17 -20.55 -2.09 -1.72
CA VAL A 17 -19.91 -3.06 -0.83
C VAL A 17 -18.61 -3.58 -1.44
N GLN A 18 -18.63 -3.90 -2.73
CA GLN A 18 -17.43 -4.28 -3.46
C GLN A 18 -16.38 -3.15 -3.50
N ALA A 19 -16.80 -1.91 -3.72
CA ALA A 19 -15.90 -0.76 -3.79
C ALA A 19 -15.20 -0.51 -2.44
N VAL A 20 -15.93 -0.54 -1.33
CA VAL A 20 -15.38 -0.37 0.03
C VAL A 20 -14.35 -1.46 0.34
N PHE A 21 -14.66 -2.72 -0.02
CA PHE A 21 -13.71 -3.83 0.17
C PHE A 21 -12.40 -3.62 -0.62
N GLN A 22 -12.48 -3.11 -1.85
CA GLN A 22 -11.29 -2.83 -2.66
C GLN A 22 -10.52 -1.59 -2.19
N ASP A 23 -11.23 -0.59 -1.66
CA ASP A 23 -10.66 0.63 -1.07
C ASP A 23 -9.85 0.29 0.19
N GLU A 24 -10.40 -0.56 1.07
CA GLU A 24 -9.68 -1.10 2.22
C GLU A 24 -8.46 -1.95 1.80
N ALA A 25 -8.56 -2.68 0.69
CA ALA A 25 -7.44 -3.44 0.12
C ALA A 25 -6.40 -2.58 -0.63
N HIS A 26 -6.57 -1.25 -0.68
CA HIS A 26 -5.70 -0.29 -1.39
C HIS A 26 -5.63 -0.54 -2.91
N ASN A 27 -6.61 -1.28 -3.46
CA ASN A 27 -6.76 -1.49 -4.89
C ASN A 27 -7.57 -0.33 -5.50
N TYR A 28 -6.94 0.85 -5.53
CA TYR A 28 -7.59 2.13 -5.87
C TYR A 28 -8.23 2.15 -7.26
N GLU A 29 -7.62 1.51 -8.26
CA GLU A 29 -8.19 1.46 -9.62
C GLU A 29 -9.51 0.69 -9.69
N LEU A 30 -9.58 -0.49 -9.08
CA LEU A 30 -10.79 -1.31 -9.05
C LEU A 30 -11.86 -0.66 -8.16
N ALA A 31 -11.46 -0.08 -7.04
CA ALA A 31 -12.37 0.65 -6.15
C ALA A 31 -13.03 1.83 -6.87
N ARG A 32 -12.24 2.64 -7.60
CA ARG A 32 -12.74 3.77 -8.40
C ARG A 32 -13.77 3.33 -9.44
N GLN A 33 -13.49 2.25 -10.17
CA GLN A 33 -14.41 1.72 -11.18
C GLN A 33 -15.73 1.23 -10.56
N ALA A 34 -15.65 0.52 -9.43
CA ALA A 34 -16.83 0.04 -8.72
C ALA A 34 -17.68 1.19 -8.14
N TYR A 35 -17.06 2.25 -7.59
CA TYR A 35 -17.77 3.44 -7.14
C TYR A 35 -18.48 4.16 -8.29
N MET A 36 -17.83 4.29 -9.45
CA MET A 36 -18.46 4.87 -10.64
C MET A 36 -19.68 4.05 -11.09
N ALA A 37 -19.55 2.72 -11.16
CA ALA A 37 -20.65 1.84 -11.54
C ALA A 37 -21.85 1.92 -10.57
N ALA A 38 -21.59 2.08 -9.26
CA ALA A 38 -22.63 2.29 -8.26
C ALA A 38 -23.35 3.64 -8.47
N VAL A 39 -22.59 4.71 -8.70
CA VAL A 39 -23.13 6.06 -8.96
C VAL A 39 -24.01 6.06 -10.23
N ASP A 40 -23.60 5.37 -11.29
CA ASP A 40 -24.39 5.24 -12.51
C ASP A 40 -25.72 4.54 -12.26
N CYS A 41 -25.74 3.48 -11.43
CA CYS A 41 -26.97 2.81 -11.01
C CYS A 41 -27.90 3.75 -10.25
N PHE A 42 -27.37 4.57 -9.34
CA PHE A 42 -28.17 5.55 -8.59
C PHE A 42 -28.69 6.71 -9.45
N ILE A 43 -27.89 7.19 -10.40
CA ILE A 43 -28.34 8.20 -11.37
C ILE A 43 -29.44 7.62 -12.25
N HIS A 44 -29.29 6.36 -12.70
CA HIS A 44 -30.34 5.68 -13.45
C HIS A 44 -31.61 5.51 -12.61
N ALA A 45 -31.48 5.18 -11.32
CA ALA A 45 -32.62 5.05 -10.42
C ALA A 45 -33.34 6.40 -10.21
N THR A 46 -32.60 7.51 -10.06
CA THR A 46 -33.19 8.85 -9.86
C THR A 46 -33.81 9.43 -11.12
N LYS A 47 -33.25 9.15 -12.30
CA LYS A 47 -33.76 9.64 -13.60
C LYS A 47 -35.06 8.96 -14.02
N TYR A 48 -35.18 7.66 -13.79
CA TYR A 48 -36.32 6.86 -14.26
C TYR A 48 -37.30 6.48 -13.14
N GLY A 49 -36.95 6.74 -11.88
CA GLY A 49 -37.76 6.38 -10.72
C GLY A 49 -38.70 7.48 -10.26
N ILE A 50 -40.00 7.16 -10.18
CA ILE A 50 -40.98 7.92 -9.40
C ILE A 50 -40.77 7.54 -7.92
N MET A 51 -39.74 8.10 -7.31
CA MET A 51 -39.38 7.87 -5.91
C MET A 51 -40.04 8.93 -5.03
N LYS A 52 -40.30 8.60 -3.75
CA LYS A 52 -40.64 9.62 -2.74
C LYS A 52 -39.48 10.62 -2.66
N GLU A 53 -39.80 11.92 -2.53
CA GLU A 53 -38.80 13.01 -2.57
C GLU A 53 -37.69 12.81 -1.52
N GLU A 54 -38.03 12.29 -0.34
CA GLU A 54 -37.07 11.96 0.73
C GLU A 54 -36.01 10.94 0.30
N LEU A 55 -36.42 9.88 -0.41
CA LEU A 55 -35.51 8.82 -0.84
C LEU A 55 -34.60 9.30 -1.98
N LYS A 56 -35.12 10.18 -2.84
CA LYS A 56 -34.32 10.85 -3.86
C LYS A 56 -33.24 11.74 -3.24
N GLN A 57 -33.59 12.51 -2.21
CA GLN A 57 -32.62 13.32 -1.45
C GLN A 57 -31.54 12.44 -0.81
N HIS A 58 -31.92 11.33 -0.16
CA HIS A 58 -30.98 10.40 0.43
C HIS A 58 -30.02 9.80 -0.61
N ILE A 59 -30.54 9.37 -1.77
CA ILE A 59 -29.71 8.86 -2.87
C ILE A 59 -28.75 9.95 -3.38
N HIS A 60 -29.19 11.21 -3.49
CA HIS A 60 -28.31 12.32 -3.88
C HIS A 60 -27.18 12.56 -2.89
N VAL A 61 -27.45 12.55 -1.58
CA VAL A 61 -26.42 12.67 -0.54
C VAL A 61 -25.39 11.54 -0.68
N ASN A 62 -25.85 10.32 -0.94
CA ASN A 62 -24.98 9.17 -1.17
C ASN A 62 -24.14 9.32 -2.45
N ILE A 63 -24.75 9.75 -3.56
CA ILE A 63 -24.03 10.04 -4.82
C ILE A 63 -22.92 11.06 -4.55
N GLU A 64 -23.21 12.16 -3.86
CA GLU A 64 -22.22 13.18 -3.53
C GLU A 64 -21.06 12.61 -2.70
N LYS A 65 -21.36 11.77 -1.71
CA LYS A 65 -20.34 11.09 -0.89
C LYS A 65 -19.43 10.19 -1.73
N TYR A 66 -20.01 9.36 -2.60
CA TYR A 66 -19.23 8.41 -3.41
C TYR A 66 -18.43 9.11 -4.53
N VAL A 67 -18.98 10.18 -5.13
CA VAL A 67 -18.25 11.02 -6.09
C VAL A 67 -17.04 11.68 -5.44
N LYS A 68 -17.20 12.30 -4.25
CA LYS A 68 -16.07 12.87 -3.50
C LYS A 68 -14.97 11.84 -3.24
N ARG A 69 -15.34 10.64 -2.77
CA ARG A 69 -14.36 9.57 -2.55
C ARG A 69 -13.66 9.15 -3.84
N THR A 70 -14.38 9.09 -4.96
CA THR A 70 -13.82 8.76 -6.28
C THR A 70 -12.79 9.79 -6.74
N GLU A 71 -13.02 11.08 -6.48
CA GLU A 71 -12.06 12.15 -6.78
C GLU A 71 -10.81 12.07 -5.92
N GLU A 72 -10.94 11.76 -4.63
CA GLU A 72 -9.79 11.52 -3.73
C GLU A 72 -8.93 10.37 -4.23
N ILE A 73 -9.56 9.24 -4.58
CA ILE A 73 -8.88 8.06 -5.13
C ILE A 73 -8.15 8.42 -6.43
N LYS A 74 -8.77 9.23 -7.30
CA LYS A 74 -8.12 9.71 -8.54
C LYS A 74 -6.86 10.52 -8.24
N ARG A 75 -6.88 11.40 -7.24
CA ARG A 75 -5.69 12.18 -6.84
C ARG A 75 -4.58 11.29 -6.28
N ILE A 76 -4.94 10.23 -5.55
CA ILE A 76 -3.97 9.26 -5.03
C ILE A 76 -3.27 8.57 -6.20
N ILE A 77 -4.02 8.06 -7.17
CA ILE A 77 -3.49 7.42 -8.39
C ILE A 77 -2.58 8.39 -9.17
N GLU A 78 -3.03 9.63 -9.40
CA GLU A 78 -2.22 10.64 -10.10
C GLU A 78 -0.91 10.95 -9.36
N ASN A 79 -0.96 11.07 -8.03
CA ASN A 79 0.26 11.29 -7.23
C ASN A 79 1.19 10.08 -7.24
N GLU A 80 0.67 8.85 -7.23
CA GLU A 80 1.48 7.63 -7.37
C GLU A 80 2.20 7.60 -8.73
N THR A 81 1.54 8.00 -9.82
CA THR A 81 2.18 8.07 -11.14
C THR A 81 3.30 9.11 -11.23
N LEU A 82 3.19 10.23 -10.51
CA LEU A 82 4.22 11.28 -10.51
C LEU A 82 5.50 10.88 -9.77
N ILE A 83 5.41 9.95 -8.80
CA ILE A 83 6.56 9.45 -8.04
C ILE A 83 7.40 8.51 -8.91
N ASP A 84 6.77 7.76 -9.82
CA ASP A 84 7.45 6.82 -10.74
C ASP A 84 8.19 7.54 -11.88
N ASP A 85 7.67 8.69 -12.34
CA ASP A 85 8.30 9.51 -13.40
C ASP A 85 9.41 10.46 -12.89
N THR A 86 9.51 10.72 -11.58
CA THR A 86 10.48 11.68 -11.01
C THR A 86 11.71 11.04 -10.36
N THR A 87 11.76 9.71 -10.23
CA THR A 87 12.93 9.01 -9.67
C THR A 87 14.18 8.94 -10.56
N ASP A 88 14.21 9.61 -11.72
CA ASP A 88 15.40 9.64 -12.59
C ASP A 88 15.98 11.02 -12.95
N PHE A 89 15.44 12.18 -12.52
CA PHE A 89 15.98 13.48 -13.02
C PHE A 89 15.97 14.73 -12.12
N GLU A 90 15.80 14.66 -10.79
CA GLU A 90 15.93 15.85 -9.91
C GLU A 90 16.72 15.64 -8.59
N ASN A 91 17.94 15.09 -8.66
CA ASN A 91 18.89 15.16 -7.53
C ASN A 91 20.29 15.68 -7.93
N LEU A 92 20.37 16.57 -8.93
CA LEU A 92 21.63 17.17 -9.37
C LEU A 92 21.64 18.72 -9.35
N LYS A 93 21.03 19.39 -8.35
CA LYS A 93 21.31 20.83 -8.25
C LYS A 93 21.18 21.59 -6.93
N ASP A 94 21.09 20.98 -5.76
CA ASP A 94 21.17 21.78 -4.53
C ASP A 94 21.88 21.06 -3.38
N LYS A 95 23.23 21.12 -3.41
CA LYS A 95 24.11 21.48 -2.26
C LYS A 95 25.57 21.16 -2.57
N ILE A 96 26.22 22.05 -3.32
CA ILE A 96 27.64 22.31 -3.14
C ILE A 96 27.75 23.30 -1.99
N ASN A 97 28.13 22.85 -0.79
CA ASN A 97 29.04 23.61 0.05
C ASN A 97 29.71 22.69 1.08
N ASN A 98 30.98 22.39 0.82
CA ASN A 98 32.07 22.08 1.74
C ASN A 98 31.77 21.18 2.96
N GLN A 99 32.28 19.95 2.93
CA GLN A 99 33.30 19.54 3.90
C GLN A 99 34.03 18.27 3.45
N ASP A 100 35.36 18.35 3.53
CA ASP A 100 36.33 17.28 3.32
C ASP A 100 36.00 16.04 4.14
N ILE A 101 35.91 14.85 3.53
CA ILE A 101 36.22 13.56 4.19
C ILE A 101 36.70 12.56 3.11
N GLU A 102 38.01 12.50 2.88
CA GLU A 102 38.67 11.40 2.16
C GLU A 102 38.74 10.13 3.03
N GLU A 103 37.61 9.55 3.41
CA GLU A 103 37.59 8.34 4.27
C GLU A 103 36.46 7.33 3.94
N SER A 104 35.71 7.47 2.84
CA SER A 104 34.52 6.63 2.56
C SER A 104 34.71 5.50 1.53
N THR A 105 35.80 5.50 0.75
CA THR A 105 35.95 4.56 -0.38
C THR A 105 36.25 3.13 0.05
N HIS A 106 36.88 2.92 1.22
CA HIS A 106 37.14 1.57 1.73
C HIS A 106 35.88 0.92 2.29
N ASP A 107 35.11 1.67 3.07
CA ASP A 107 33.91 1.17 3.76
C ASP A 107 32.79 0.82 2.77
N GLU A 108 32.61 1.60 1.71
CA GLU A 108 31.63 1.29 0.65
C GLU A 108 31.94 -0.04 -0.06
N HIS A 109 33.21 -0.32 -0.36
CA HIS A 109 33.63 -1.59 -0.96
C HIS A 109 33.49 -2.79 0.00
N LEU A 110 33.72 -2.59 1.30
CA LEU A 110 33.49 -3.63 2.31
C LEU A 110 32.01 -3.98 2.42
N ILE A 111 31.12 -2.98 2.42
CA ILE A 111 29.67 -3.17 2.50
C ILE A 111 29.16 -3.94 1.28
N GLN A 112 29.65 -3.61 0.08
CA GLN A 112 29.29 -4.31 -1.16
C GLN A 112 29.68 -5.80 -1.15
N ASN A 113 30.81 -6.16 -0.55
CA ASN A 113 31.26 -7.55 -0.43
C ASN A 113 30.48 -8.37 0.63
N ILE A 114 29.82 -7.70 1.59
CA ILE A 114 29.05 -8.34 2.66
C ILE A 114 27.61 -8.63 2.21
N ILE A 115 27.06 -7.80 1.32
CA ILE A 115 25.70 -7.97 0.79
C ILE A 115 25.72 -9.10 -0.25
N VAL A 116 25.20 -10.26 0.13
CA VAL A 116 24.94 -11.35 -0.82
C VAL A 116 23.67 -11.02 -1.61
N THR A 117 23.85 -10.48 -2.82
CA THR A 117 22.74 -9.99 -3.68
C THR A 117 21.93 -11.12 -4.33
N ASP A 118 22.53 -12.29 -4.58
CA ASP A 118 21.90 -13.44 -5.26
C ASP A 118 21.47 -14.54 -4.29
N SER A 119 20.61 -14.23 -3.33
CA SER A 119 19.95 -15.27 -2.54
C SER A 119 18.60 -15.64 -3.16
N LYS A 120 18.49 -16.85 -3.74
CA LYS A 120 17.22 -17.42 -4.23
C LYS A 120 16.31 -17.91 -3.08
N VAL A 121 16.76 -17.81 -1.83
CA VAL A 121 16.09 -18.37 -0.66
C VAL A 121 15.13 -17.33 -0.09
N THR A 122 13.87 -17.72 0.10
CA THR A 122 12.85 -16.87 0.73
C THR A 122 12.78 -17.10 2.24
N PHE A 123 12.19 -16.16 2.97
CA PHE A 123 12.05 -16.28 4.43
C PHE A 123 11.26 -17.54 4.83
N ASP A 124 10.31 -17.98 4.00
CA ASP A 124 9.48 -19.16 4.25
C ASP A 124 10.25 -20.48 4.07
N ASP A 125 11.28 -20.50 3.22
CA ASP A 125 12.12 -21.68 2.98
C ASP A 125 12.96 -22.10 4.22
N VAL A 126 13.11 -21.20 5.19
CA VAL A 126 13.83 -21.49 6.44
C VAL A 126 12.94 -22.25 7.42
N ILE A 127 13.09 -23.57 7.49
CA ILE A 127 12.35 -24.41 8.44
C ILE A 127 13.00 -24.42 9.85
N GLY A 128 12.17 -24.59 10.89
CA GLY A 128 12.64 -24.86 12.27
C GLY A 128 13.08 -23.66 13.11
N LEU A 129 13.02 -22.43 12.60
CA LEU A 129 13.45 -21.20 13.30
C LEU A 129 12.29 -20.22 13.60
N ALA A 130 11.09 -20.73 13.89
CA ALA A 130 9.89 -19.90 14.06
C ALA A 130 10.07 -18.79 15.13
N PHE A 131 10.63 -19.15 16.29
CA PHE A 131 10.88 -18.19 17.37
C PHE A 131 11.86 -17.08 16.96
N ALA A 132 12.98 -17.45 16.33
CA ALA A 132 13.97 -16.48 15.86
C ALA A 132 13.40 -15.56 14.77
N LYS A 133 12.55 -16.10 13.88
CA LYS A 133 11.85 -15.31 12.87
C LYS A 133 10.94 -14.25 13.48
N THR A 134 10.14 -14.61 14.48
CA THR A 134 9.26 -13.66 15.19
C THR A 134 10.07 -12.58 15.89
N VAL A 135 11.13 -12.96 16.60
CA VAL A 135 12.01 -11.98 17.29
C VAL A 135 12.66 -11.03 16.30
N LEU A 136 13.12 -11.52 15.14
CA LEU A 136 13.72 -10.68 14.09
C LEU A 136 12.68 -9.74 13.48
N LEU A 137 11.47 -10.23 13.21
CA LEU A 137 10.36 -9.42 12.73
C LEU A 137 10.06 -8.27 13.69
N GLU A 138 9.89 -8.57 14.98
CA GLU A 138 9.54 -7.57 15.99
C GLU A 138 10.67 -6.57 16.26
N THR A 139 11.91 -7.03 16.24
CA THR A 139 13.06 -6.24 16.70
C THR A 139 13.72 -5.44 15.59
N VAL A 140 13.69 -5.94 14.34
CA VAL A 140 14.41 -5.33 13.20
C VAL A 140 13.43 -4.80 12.16
N ILE A 141 12.45 -5.63 11.76
CA ILE A 141 11.56 -5.31 10.64
C ILE A 141 10.46 -4.32 11.06
N LEU A 142 9.81 -4.51 12.21
CA LEU A 142 8.76 -3.59 12.68
C LEU A 142 9.27 -2.16 12.93
N PRO A 143 10.44 -1.95 13.55
CA PRO A 143 10.98 -0.61 13.75
C PRO A 143 11.38 0.06 12.44
N ALA A 144 11.88 -0.71 11.46
CA ALA A 144 12.17 -0.21 10.12
C ALA A 144 10.89 0.16 9.36
N LYS A 145 9.83 -0.65 9.47
CA LYS A 145 8.55 -0.44 8.77
C LYS A 145 7.71 0.69 9.38
N TYR A 146 7.77 0.86 10.70
CA TYR A 146 6.95 1.83 11.43
C TYR A 146 7.79 2.74 12.33
N PRO A 147 8.70 3.56 11.78
CA PRO A 147 9.68 4.31 12.57
C PRO A 147 9.02 5.25 13.58
N LYS A 148 7.83 5.77 13.28
CA LYS A 148 7.03 6.64 14.17
C LYS A 148 6.64 5.98 15.50
N LEU A 149 6.49 4.65 15.52
CA LEU A 149 6.11 3.91 16.74
C LEU A 149 7.30 3.67 17.68
N PHE A 150 8.54 3.96 17.24
CA PHE A 150 9.78 3.62 17.95
C PHE A 150 10.70 4.85 18.20
N GLN A 151 10.15 6.07 18.24
CA GLN A 151 10.93 7.33 18.32
C GLN A 151 11.36 7.72 19.75
N ASP A 152 10.59 7.33 20.77
CA ASP A 152 10.80 7.76 22.15
C ASP A 152 11.54 6.70 23.00
N LYS A 153 10.90 6.17 24.05
CA LYS A 153 11.50 5.21 25.00
C LYS A 153 11.64 3.79 24.44
N CYS A 154 11.03 3.52 23.29
CA CYS A 154 11.04 2.22 22.62
C CYS A 154 11.99 2.26 21.42
N LYS A 155 13.29 2.47 21.67
CA LYS A 155 14.28 2.39 20.60
C LYS A 155 14.56 0.92 20.27
N PRO A 156 14.65 0.55 18.99
CA PRO A 156 15.01 -0.81 18.60
C PRO A 156 16.47 -1.11 18.95
N SER A 157 16.79 -2.39 19.16
CA SER A 157 18.18 -2.80 19.40
C SER A 157 19.06 -2.54 18.18
N ALA A 158 20.28 -2.05 18.40
CA ALA A 158 21.18 -1.66 17.30
C ALA A 158 21.73 -2.84 16.49
N SER A 159 21.75 -4.06 17.04
CA SER A 159 22.28 -5.23 16.35
C SER A 159 21.62 -6.53 16.82
N VAL A 160 21.62 -7.54 15.94
CA VAL A 160 21.15 -8.90 16.24
C VAL A 160 22.26 -9.88 15.85
N LEU A 161 22.65 -10.75 16.80
CA LEU A 161 23.62 -11.81 16.55
C LEU A 161 22.88 -13.08 16.12
N LEU A 162 23.00 -13.44 14.85
CA LEU A 162 22.50 -14.72 14.34
C LEU A 162 23.63 -15.75 14.40
N TYR A 163 23.39 -16.87 15.07
CA TYR A 163 24.29 -18.01 15.10
C TYR A 163 23.57 -19.27 14.63
N GLY A 164 24.27 -20.14 13.92
CA GLY A 164 23.72 -21.38 13.39
C GLY A 164 24.82 -22.38 13.07
N VAL A 165 24.46 -23.66 13.01
CA VAL A 165 25.39 -24.74 12.69
C VAL A 165 25.69 -24.72 11.20
N ARG A 166 26.97 -24.69 10.81
CA ARG A 166 27.37 -24.81 9.40
C ARG A 166 27.26 -26.28 8.99
N LEU A 167 26.11 -26.68 8.45
CA LEU A 167 25.94 -28.00 7.85
C LEU A 167 26.71 -28.05 6.53
N CYS A 168 27.94 -28.57 6.57
CA CYS A 168 28.68 -28.96 5.39
C CYS A 168 28.02 -30.21 4.79
N ILE A 169 26.99 -30.04 3.96
CA ILE A 169 26.49 -31.12 3.12
C ILE A 169 27.53 -31.41 2.03
N HIS A 170 28.32 -32.46 2.23
CA HIS A 170 29.08 -33.07 1.14
C HIS A 170 28.07 -33.66 0.15
N SER A 171 27.97 -33.06 -1.03
CA SER A 171 27.30 -33.69 -2.18
C SER A 171 28.04 -34.97 -2.55
N TYR A 172 27.39 -36.11 -2.37
CA TYR A 172 27.71 -37.38 -3.03
C TYR A 172 27.07 -37.42 -4.41
#